data_AF-A0A535ZQ50-F1
#
_entry.id   AF-A0A535ZQ50-F1
#
_cell.length_a   1.000
_cell.length_b   1.000
_cell.length_c   1.000
_cell.angle_alpha   90.00
_cell.angle_beta   90.00
_cell.angle_gamma   90.00
#
_symmetry.space_group_name_H-M   'P 1'
#
loop_
_entity.id
_entity.type
_entity.pdbx_description
1 polymer ?
#
loop_
_entity_poly.entity_id
_entity_poly.type
_entity_poly.pdbx_seq_one_letter_code
_entity_poly.pdbx_strand_id
1 'polypeptide(L)'
;MILNRGNLFSFLVTAFVGAVFLLMLFETWALFTGNKTITDYFREAVHDVPSLAFVIAILVGITLGHFLWGPATGILAPAPRKIRQLMGRRATD
;
A
#
# COMPACT_ATOMS: atom_id res chain seq x y z
N MET A 1 3.07 9.41 -23.50
CA MET A 1 3.45 8.00 -23.31
C MET A 1 4.16 7.76 -21.96
N ILE A 2 3.77 8.45 -20.88
CA ILE A 2 4.45 8.40 -19.55
C ILE A 2 3.52 7.97 -18.40
N LEU A 3 2.19 8.15 -18.52
CA LEU A 3 1.22 7.70 -17.51
C LEU A 3 0.55 6.39 -17.95
N ASN A 4 1.26 5.27 -17.81
CA ASN A 4 0.60 3.97 -17.72
C ASN A 4 0.28 3.71 -16.24
N ARG A 5 -0.95 3.28 -15.90
CA ARG A 5 -1.38 3.06 -14.50
C ARG A 5 -0.42 2.14 -13.73
N GLY A 6 0.17 1.16 -14.40
CA GLY A 6 1.19 0.27 -13.83
C GLY A 6 2.51 0.96 -13.47
N ASN A 7 2.98 1.89 -14.31
CA ASN A 7 4.23 2.61 -14.05
C ASN A 7 4.07 3.59 -12.87
N LEU A 8 2.90 4.21 -12.71
CA LEU A 8 2.62 5.10 -11.58
C LEU A 8 2.60 4.36 -10.25
N PHE A 9 1.95 3.19 -10.20
CA PHE A 9 1.93 2.38 -8.98
C PHE A 9 3.33 1.90 -8.62
N SER A 10 4.07 1.35 -9.59
CA SER A 10 5.44 0.91 -9.33
C SER A 10 6.34 2.06 -8.88
N PHE A 11 6.23 3.25 -9.50
CA PHE A 11 6.97 4.43 -9.08
C PHE A 11 6.61 4.88 -7.67
N LEU A 12 5.31 4.90 -7.32
CA LEU A 12 4.83 5.25 -5.99
C LEU A 12 5.38 4.29 -4.92
N VAL A 13 5.34 2.98 -5.18
CA VAL A 13 5.87 1.97 -4.27
C VAL A 13 7.38 2.13 -4.11
N THR A 14 8.13 2.34 -5.20
CA THR A 14 9.57 2.59 -5.14
C THR A 14 9.89 3.86 -4.36
N ALA A 15 9.16 4.94 -4.59
CA ALA A 15 9.33 6.19 -3.86
C ALA A 15 9.02 6.03 -2.36
N PHE A 16 7.95 5.28 -2.02
CA PHE A 16 7.60 4.97 -0.65
C PHE A 16 8.69 4.17 0.07
N VAL A 17 9.18 3.08 -0.55
CA VAL A 17 10.26 2.27 0.02
C VAL A 17 11.55 3.09 0.14
N GLY A 18 11.88 3.91 -0.86
CA GLY A 18 13.01 4.82 -0.82
C GLY A 18 12.92 5.83 0.32
N ALA A 19 11.74 6.41 0.54
CA ALA A 19 11.50 7.33 1.65
C ALA A 19 11.68 6.62 3.01
N VAL A 20 11.12 5.41 3.18
CA VAL A 20 11.30 4.60 4.40
C VAL A 20 12.78 4.29 4.64
N PHE A 21 13.52 3.94 3.59
CA PHE A 21 14.96 3.69 3.69
C PHE A 21 15.74 4.93 4.16
N LEU A 22 15.42 6.12 3.61
CA LEU A 22 16.04 7.38 4.05
C LEU A 22 15.69 7.71 5.51
N LEU A 23 14.45 7.47 5.93
CA LEU A 23 14.04 7.63 7.33
C LEU A 23 14.84 6.68 8.24
N MET A 24 15.10 5.45 7.81
CA MET A 24 15.89 4.48 8.56
C MET A 24 17.37 4.87 8.68
N LEU A 25 17.96 5.41 7.60
CA LEU A 25 19.32 5.97 7.63
C LEU A 25 19.40 7.16 8.59
N PHE A 26 18.43 8.06 8.54
CA PHE A 26 18.34 9.17 9.50
C PHE A 26 18.24 8.65 10.93
N GLU A 27 17.36 7.69 11.18
CA GLU A 27 17.16 7.10 12.51
C GLU A 27 18.46 6.50 13.04
N THR A 28 19.18 5.76 12.18
CA THR A 28 20.46 5.15 12.53
C THR A 28 21.48 6.23 12.90
N TRP A 29 21.61 7.27 12.08
CA TRP A 29 22.48 8.40 12.36
C TRP A 29 22.09 9.14 13.65
N ALA A 30 20.80 9.40 13.87
CA ALA A 30 20.30 10.09 15.05
C ALA A 30 20.64 9.31 16.32
N LEU A 31 20.48 7.98 16.31
CA LEU A 31 20.88 7.10 17.40
C LEU A 31 22.39 7.15 17.68
N PHE A 32 23.23 7.12 16.64
CA PHE A 32 24.68 7.22 16.79
C PHE A 32 25.15 8.57 17.33
N THR A 33 24.45 9.65 16.99
CA THR A 33 24.83 11.02 17.36
C THR A 33 24.15 11.51 18.64
N GLY A 34 23.25 10.70 19.23
CA GLY A 34 22.47 11.07 20.41
C GLY A 34 21.41 12.16 20.14
N ASN A 35 21.03 12.36 18.88
CA ASN A 35 19.98 13.32 18.50
C ASN A 35 18.58 12.70 18.69
N LYS A 36 17.56 13.55 18.83
CA LYS A 36 16.16 13.11 18.95
C LYS A 36 15.75 12.32 17.71
N THR A 37 15.24 11.12 17.91
CA THR A 37 14.87 10.20 16.82
C THR A 37 13.52 10.56 16.22
N ILE A 38 13.27 10.12 14.99
CA ILE A 38 11.94 10.27 14.38
C ILE A 38 10.92 9.47 15.20
N THR A 39 11.30 8.29 15.67
CA THR A 39 10.45 7.45 16.53
C THR A 39 10.01 8.20 17.78
N ASP A 40 10.89 8.99 18.41
CA ASP A 40 10.54 9.76 19.59
C ASP A 40 9.49 10.84 19.30
N TYR A 41 9.59 11.53 18.15
CA TYR A 41 8.57 12.49 17.73
C TYR A 41 7.19 11.83 17.51
N PHE A 42 7.16 10.69 16.81
CA PHE A 42 5.91 9.95 16.60
C PHE A 42 5.35 9.39 17.90
N ARG A 43 6.20 8.87 18.79
CA ARG A 43 5.81 8.35 20.09
C ARG A 43 5.13 9.42 20.93
N GLU A 44 5.73 10.61 21.01
CA GLU A 44 5.17 11.76 21.74
C GLU A 44 3.81 12.16 21.14
N ALA A 45 3.72 12.33 19.83
CA ALA A 45 2.46 12.70 19.14
C ALA A 45 1.34 11.66 19.32
N VAL A 46 1.67 10.36 19.29
CA VAL A 46 0.69 9.29 19.52
C VAL A 46 0.26 9.24 20.99
N HIS A 47 1.17 9.55 21.91
CA HIS A 47 0.85 9.57 23.33
C HIS A 47 -0.03 10.77 23.72
N ASP A 48 0.11 11.91 23.03
CA ASP A 48 -0.74 13.09 23.26
C ASP A 48 -2.19 12.86 22.83
N VAL A 49 -2.41 12.13 21.73
CA VAL A 49 -3.75 11.89 21.16
C VAL A 49 -3.89 10.45 20.62
N PRO A 50 -3.97 9.45 21.53
CA PRO A 50 -3.98 8.04 21.13
C PRO A 50 -5.21 7.66 20.30
N SER A 51 -6.37 8.25 20.58
CA SER A 51 -7.60 8.01 19.84
C SER A 51 -7.50 8.46 18.38
N LEU A 52 -6.84 9.59 18.13
CA LEU A 52 -6.65 10.12 16.78
C LEU A 52 -5.68 9.23 15.98
N ALA A 53 -4.57 8.82 16.62
CA ALA A 53 -3.63 7.87 16.02
C ALA A 53 -4.31 6.54 15.63
N PHE A 54 -5.18 6.02 16.50
CA PHE A 54 -5.94 4.81 16.24
C PHE A 54 -6.90 4.94 15.05
N VAL A 55 -7.66 6.04 14.99
CA VAL A 55 -8.58 6.30 13.87
C VAL A 55 -7.81 6.42 12.55
N ILE A 56 -6.68 7.14 12.52
CA ILE A 56 -5.84 7.24 11.32
C ILE A 56 -5.32 5.86 10.90
N ALA A 57 -4.85 5.04 11.84
CA ALA A 57 -4.35 3.70 11.52
C ALA A 57 -5.43 2.82 10.85
N ILE A 58 -6.67 2.86 11.34
CA ILE A 58 -7.79 2.15 10.73
C ILE A 58 -8.06 2.68 9.32
N LEU A 59 -8.16 3.99 9.14
CA LEU A 59 -8.47 4.60 7.84
C LEU A 59 -7.40 4.30 6.79
N VAL A 60 -6.12 4.37 7.18
CA VAL A 60 -4.99 4.00 6.32
C VAL A 60 -5.05 2.51 5.97
N GLY A 61 -5.28 1.64 6.95
CA GLY A 61 -5.40 0.20 6.74
C GLY A 61 -6.53 -0.18 5.78
N ILE A 62 -7.71 0.40 5.94
CA ILE A 62 -8.84 0.19 5.02
C ILE A 62 -8.53 0.70 3.62
N THR A 63 -7.95 1.90 3.50
CA THR A 63 -7.63 2.51 2.20
C THR A 63 -6.58 1.69 1.46
N LEU A 64 -5.50 1.31 2.13
CA LEU A 64 -4.44 0.47 1.55
C LEU A 64 -4.95 -0.93 1.26
N GLY A 65 -5.70 -1.54 2.16
CA GLY A 65 -6.31 -2.86 1.96
C GLY A 65 -7.24 -2.86 0.75
N HIS A 66 -8.13 -1.87 0.65
CA HIS A 66 -9.02 -1.72 -0.50
C HIS A 66 -8.25 -1.52 -1.82
N PHE A 67 -7.21 -0.69 -1.80
CA PHE A 67 -6.40 -0.40 -2.98
C PHE A 67 -5.55 -1.60 -3.44
N LEU A 68 -4.96 -2.34 -2.50
CA LEU A 68 -4.10 -3.50 -2.78
C LEU A 68 -4.91 -4.76 -3.12
N TRP A 69 -6.08 -4.97 -2.51
CA TRP A 69 -6.93 -6.14 -2.80
C TRP A 69 -7.93 -5.93 -3.93
N GLY A 70 -8.24 -4.68 -4.31
CA GLY A 70 -9.15 -4.36 -5.40
C GLY A 70 -10.58 -4.92 -5.20
N PRO A 71 -11.55 -4.53 -6.05
CA PRO A 71 -12.87 -5.12 -6.00
C PRO A 71 -12.81 -6.61 -6.41
N ALA A 72 -13.46 -7.49 -5.65
CA ALA A 72 -13.64 -8.91 -5.99
C ALA A 72 -14.43 -9.14 -7.31
N THR A 73 -14.85 -8.07 -7.98
CA THR A 73 -15.50 -8.05 -9.29
C THR A 73 -14.91 -6.95 -10.17
N GLY A 74 -14.49 -7.31 -11.38
CA GLY A 74 -13.84 -6.42 -12.35
C GLY A 74 -13.05 -7.22 -13.39
N ILE A 75 -12.59 -6.58 -14.47
CA ILE A 75 -11.87 -7.22 -15.61
C ILE A 75 -10.60 -8.00 -15.20
N LEU A 76 -10.02 -7.68 -14.03
CA LEU A 76 -8.85 -8.36 -13.44
C LEU A 76 -9.21 -9.36 -12.34
N ALA A 77 -10.49 -9.49 -11.97
CA ALA A 77 -10.94 -10.63 -11.18
C ALA A 77 -10.65 -11.90 -12.00
N PRO A 78 -10.20 -13.01 -11.38
CA PRO A 78 -9.96 -14.24 -12.11
C PRO A 78 -11.23 -14.56 -12.88
N ALA A 79 -11.18 -14.36 -14.20
CA ALA A 79 -12.33 -14.52 -15.05
C ALA A 79 -12.93 -15.89 -14.73
N PRO A 80 -14.24 -16.01 -14.47
CA PRO A 80 -14.83 -17.30 -14.25
C PRO A 80 -14.60 -18.07 -15.55
N ARG A 81 -13.64 -19.00 -15.47
CA ARG A 81 -13.21 -19.99 -16.47
C ARG A 81 -14.39 -20.63 -17.23
N LYS A 82 -15.59 -20.54 -16.64
CA LYS A 82 -16.92 -20.89 -17.13
C LYS A 82 -17.29 -20.28 -18.50
N ILE A 83 -17.01 -19.00 -18.80
CA ILE A 83 -17.47 -18.44 -20.10
C ILE A 83 -16.71 -19.06 -21.29
N ARG A 84 -15.41 -19.32 -21.13
CA ARG A 84 -14.58 -20.00 -22.13
C ARG A 84 -14.99 -21.46 -22.33
N GLN A 85 -15.37 -22.16 -21.26
CA GLN A 85 -15.86 -23.54 -21.31
C GLN A 85 -17.25 -23.66 -21.94
N LEU A 86 -18.14 -22.68 -21.68
CA LEU A 86 -19.49 -22.66 -22.25
C LEU A 86 -19.47 -22.33 -23.75
N MET A 87 -18.50 -21.56 -24.22
CA MET A 87 -18.32 -21.28 -25.66
C MET A 87 -17.73 -22.48 -26.42
N GLY A 88 -16.77 -23.19 -25.81
CA GLY A 88 -16.23 -24.43 -26.39
C GLY A 88 -17.27 -25.54 -26.51
N ARG A 89 -18.24 -25.61 -25.58
CA ARG A 89 -19.34 -26.59 -25.62
C ARG A 89 -20.36 -26.32 -26.73
N ARG A 90 -20.60 -25.05 -27.08
CA ARG A 90 -21.51 -24.66 -28.17
C ARG A 90 -20.91 -24.79 -29.58
N ALA A 91 -19.61 -25.01 -29.69
CA ALA A 91 -18.93 -25.22 -30.97
C ALA A 91 -18.82 -26.71 -31.34
N THR A 92 -19.20 -27.60 -30.42
CA THR A 92 -19.18 -29.06 -30.59
C THR A 92 -20.58 -29.67 -30.71
N ASP A 93 -21.62 -28.83 -30.64
CA ASP A 93 -23.03 -29.15 -30.93
C ASP A 93 -23.41 -28.53 -32.28
#